data_AF-A0A7K2JRQ0-F1
#
_entry.id   AF-A0A7K2JRQ0-F1
#
_cell.length_a   1.000
_cell.length_b   1.000
_cell.length_c   1.000
_cell.angle_alpha   90.00
_cell.angle_beta   90.00
_cell.angle_gamma   90.00
#
_symmetry.space_group_name_H-M   'P 1'
#
loop_
_entity.id
_entity.type
_entity.pdbx_description
1 polymer ?
#
loop_
_entity_poly.entity_id
_entity_poly.type
_entity_poly.pdbx_seq_one_letter_code
_entity_poly.pdbx_strand_id
1 'polypeptide(L)'
;TAVHEAVTVGASAPVSDLAARPETVTAAYTEARRCLDALRLLSRSGDGAAAEDFGFLGLLLAGDRDIAGFVDRTIGQVVAYDERRGTELLRTLDAYFACGMSPARTKDELHVHVNTVAQRLERVARLLGDDWQSPARTLEIQLALRLHRLSAPTQR
;
A
#
# COMPACT_ATOMS: atom_id res chain seq x y z
N THR A 1 24.20 6.05 -29.93
CA THR A 1 25.05 5.03 -29.30
C THR A 1 24.30 4.45 -28.13
N ALA A 2 23.73 3.26 -28.27
CA ALA A 2 23.19 2.55 -27.12
C ALA A 2 24.37 2.07 -26.28
N VAL A 3 24.38 2.34 -24.98
CA VAL A 3 25.38 1.79 -24.08
C VAL A 3 25.13 0.28 -24.03
N HIS A 4 26.10 -0.55 -24.45
CA HIS A 4 25.99 -2.02 -24.45
C HIS A 4 26.05 -2.63 -23.03
N GLU A 5 25.60 -1.89 -22.02
CA GLU A 5 25.71 -2.23 -20.60
C GLU A 5 24.35 -2.06 -19.93
N ALA A 6 24.08 -2.87 -18.90
CA ALA A 6 22.85 -2.78 -18.15
C ALA A 6 22.77 -1.43 -17.41
N VAL A 7 21.72 -0.65 -17.68
CA VAL A 7 21.48 0.64 -17.04
C VAL A 7 20.50 0.46 -15.89
N THR A 8 20.81 1.05 -14.74
CA THR A 8 19.88 1.10 -13.60
C THR A 8 19.09 2.40 -13.65
N VAL A 9 17.77 2.32 -13.50
CA VAL A 9 16.87 3.49 -13.64
C VAL A 9 15.97 3.63 -12.42
N GLY A 10 15.99 4.79 -11.79
CA GLY A 10 14.98 5.18 -10.81
C GLY A 10 13.98 6.13 -11.44
N ALA A 11 12.69 5.95 -11.15
CA ALA A 11 11.60 6.76 -11.65
C ALA A 11 10.80 7.41 -10.50
N SER A 12 10.10 8.50 -10.82
CA SER A 12 9.15 9.15 -9.92
C SER A 12 7.73 8.99 -10.46
N ALA A 13 6.75 9.36 -9.65
CA ALA A 13 5.40 9.63 -10.14
C ALA A 13 5.40 10.70 -11.27
N PRO A 14 4.39 10.68 -12.17
CA PRO A 14 4.23 11.68 -13.21
C PRO A 14 4.12 13.10 -12.66
N VAL A 15 4.80 14.06 -13.30
CA VAL A 15 4.71 15.49 -12.98
C VAL A 15 3.82 16.19 -14.00
N SER A 16 2.72 16.77 -13.53
CA SER A 16 1.82 17.62 -14.33
C SER A 16 2.06 19.11 -14.07
N ASP A 17 1.62 19.97 -14.99
CA ASP A 17 1.61 21.43 -14.84
C ASP A 17 2.97 22.08 -14.53
N LEU A 18 4.03 21.58 -15.17
CA LEU A 18 5.41 22.06 -15.04
C LEU A 18 5.58 23.58 -15.17
N ALA A 19 4.78 24.21 -16.04
CA ALA A 19 4.83 25.65 -16.26
C ALA A 19 4.29 26.44 -15.06
N ALA A 20 3.30 25.91 -14.35
CA ALA A 20 2.69 26.54 -13.19
C ALA A 20 3.44 26.20 -11.90
N ARG A 21 4.10 25.04 -11.85
CA ARG A 21 4.69 24.47 -10.64
C ARG A 21 6.08 23.85 -10.88
N PRO A 22 7.09 24.63 -11.26
CA PRO A 22 8.42 24.10 -11.60
C PRO A 22 9.12 23.41 -10.42
N GLU A 23 8.77 23.75 -9.18
CA GLU A 23 9.31 23.13 -7.95
C GLU A 23 9.02 21.62 -7.85
N THR A 24 7.96 21.15 -8.52
CA THR A 24 7.58 19.73 -8.55
C THR A 24 8.64 18.86 -9.25
N VAL A 25 9.44 19.43 -10.17
CA VAL A 25 10.56 18.73 -10.82
C VAL A 25 11.62 18.35 -9.80
N THR A 26 11.92 19.21 -8.83
CA THR A 26 12.92 18.93 -7.80
C THR A 26 12.48 17.78 -6.90
N ALA A 27 11.19 17.74 -6.52
CA ALA A 27 10.62 16.66 -5.73
C ALA A 27 10.66 15.32 -6.50
N ALA A 28 10.23 15.33 -7.76
CA ALA A 28 10.26 14.16 -8.64
C ALA A 28 11.68 13.63 -8.87
N TYR A 29 12.65 14.51 -9.16
CA TYR A 29 14.05 14.11 -9.29
C TYR A 29 14.60 13.48 -7.99
N THR A 30 14.24 14.03 -6.83
CA THR A 30 14.67 13.48 -5.53
C THR A 30 14.10 12.08 -5.30
N GLU A 31 12.83 11.86 -5.63
CA GLU A 31 12.18 10.54 -5.55
C GLU A 31 12.82 9.53 -6.50
N ALA A 32 13.01 9.89 -7.77
CA ALA A 32 13.67 9.04 -8.77
C ALA A 32 15.09 8.65 -8.32
N ARG A 33 15.83 9.60 -7.73
CA ARG A 33 17.17 9.33 -7.21
C ARG A 33 17.16 8.37 -6.01
N ARG A 34 16.19 8.51 -5.09
CA ARG A 34 16.01 7.56 -3.98
C ARG A 34 15.70 6.15 -4.48
N CYS A 35 14.86 6.02 -5.52
CA CYS A 35 14.57 4.72 -6.14
C CYS A 35 15.83 4.09 -6.76
N LEU A 36 16.65 4.89 -7.46
CA LEU A 36 17.94 4.44 -7.99
C LEU A 36 18.90 3.98 -6.88
N ASP A 37 19.02 4.75 -5.81
CA ASP A 37 19.88 4.43 -4.68
C ASP A 37 19.39 3.15 -3.96
N ALA A 38 18.07 2.95 -3.87
CA ALA A 38 17.47 1.73 -3.34
C ALA A 38 17.80 0.50 -4.21
N LEU A 39 17.68 0.59 -5.54
CA LEU A 39 18.08 -0.50 -6.45
C LEU A 39 19.54 -0.90 -6.25
N ARG A 40 20.43 0.09 -6.14
CA ARG A 40 21.86 -0.14 -5.91
C ARG A 40 22.12 -0.80 -4.55
N LEU A 41 21.49 -0.31 -3.49
CA LEU A 41 21.64 -0.87 -2.14
C LEU A 41 21.16 -2.32 -2.07
N LEU A 42 20.10 -2.64 -2.80
CA LEU A 42 19.54 -3.99 -2.91
C LEU A 42 20.28 -4.88 -3.93
N SER A 43 21.39 -4.41 -4.50
CA SER A 43 22.18 -5.13 -5.52
C SER A 43 21.38 -5.51 -6.77
N ARG A 44 20.41 -4.67 -7.15
CA ARG A 44 19.56 -4.79 -8.35
C ARG A 44 20.02 -3.86 -9.48
N SER A 45 21.34 -3.74 -9.65
CA SER A 45 21.91 -2.94 -10.73
C SER A 45 21.51 -3.53 -12.09
N GLY A 46 20.98 -2.70 -12.99
CA GLY A 46 20.45 -3.09 -14.29
C GLY A 46 18.92 -3.08 -14.37
N ASP A 47 18.23 -2.92 -13.24
CA ASP A 47 16.77 -2.84 -13.17
C ASP A 47 16.25 -1.39 -13.26
N GLY A 48 14.95 -1.26 -13.56
CA GLY A 48 14.19 -0.03 -13.43
C GLY A 48 13.12 -0.14 -12.33
N ALA A 49 12.92 0.90 -11.52
CA ALA A 49 11.85 0.93 -10.53
C ALA A 49 11.39 2.36 -10.19
N ALA A 50 10.09 2.51 -9.94
CA ALA A 50 9.46 3.65 -9.27
C ALA A 50 9.18 3.32 -7.80
N ALA A 51 8.76 4.31 -7.01
CA ALA A 51 8.49 4.12 -5.58
C ALA A 51 7.44 3.01 -5.31
N GLU A 52 6.43 2.89 -6.16
CA GLU A 52 5.37 1.88 -6.06
C GLU A 52 5.85 0.43 -6.24
N ASP A 53 6.98 0.22 -6.92
CA ASP A 53 7.56 -1.11 -7.15
C ASP A 53 8.27 -1.68 -5.90
N PHE A 54 8.48 -0.85 -4.87
CA PHE A 54 9.14 -1.25 -3.63
C PHE A 54 8.16 -1.62 -2.50
N GLY A 55 6.86 -1.71 -2.80
CA GLY A 55 5.85 -2.02 -1.79
C GLY A 55 5.82 -0.96 -0.68
N PHE A 56 5.77 -1.38 0.58
CA PHE A 56 5.79 -0.42 1.71
C PHE A 56 7.06 0.44 1.79
N LEU A 57 8.21 -0.03 1.25
CA LEU A 57 9.43 0.77 1.24
C LEU A 57 9.29 2.00 0.33
N GLY A 58 8.37 1.93 -0.64
CA GLY A 58 7.96 3.09 -1.45
C GLY A 58 7.54 4.29 -0.62
N LEU A 59 6.97 4.08 0.58
CA LEU A 59 6.60 5.15 1.52
C LEU A 59 7.81 5.95 2.02
N LEU A 60 8.97 5.31 2.15
CA LEU A 60 10.23 5.95 2.57
C LEU A 60 10.93 6.63 1.40
N LEU A 61 10.68 6.15 0.17
CA LEU A 61 11.30 6.65 -1.04
C LEU A 61 10.55 7.85 -1.63
N ALA A 62 9.22 7.82 -1.60
CA ALA A 62 8.36 8.96 -1.98
C ALA A 62 8.70 10.20 -1.13
N GLY A 63 8.74 11.38 -1.76
CA GLY A 63 9.19 12.67 -1.22
C GLY A 63 8.74 13.00 0.21
N ASP A 64 7.70 13.83 0.35
CA ASP A 64 6.92 13.88 1.58
C ASP A 64 6.19 12.54 1.68
N ARG A 65 6.59 11.69 2.63
CA ARG A 65 6.07 10.34 2.88
C ARG A 65 4.59 10.25 2.48
N ASP A 66 4.31 9.70 1.30
CA ASP A 66 2.96 9.63 0.69
C ASP A 66 2.12 8.56 1.41
N ILE A 67 1.79 8.84 2.66
CA ILE A 67 1.00 7.96 3.53
C ILE A 67 -0.38 7.78 2.93
N ALA A 68 -0.99 8.88 2.46
CA ALA A 68 -2.33 8.86 1.88
C ALA A 68 -2.39 7.97 0.64
N GLY A 69 -1.46 8.14 -0.31
CA GLY A 69 -1.41 7.32 -1.49
C GLY A 69 -1.04 5.87 -1.20
N PHE A 70 -0.17 5.58 -0.22
CA PHE A 70 0.07 4.19 0.20
C PHE A 70 -1.21 3.54 0.75
N VAL A 71 -1.92 4.20 1.66
CA VAL A 71 -3.19 3.70 2.22
C VAL A 71 -4.22 3.45 1.10
N ASP A 72 -4.37 4.41 0.18
CA ASP A 72 -5.31 4.31 -0.93
C ASP A 72 -4.98 3.15 -1.87
N ARG A 73 -3.72 3.01 -2.29
CA ARG A 73 -3.27 1.91 -3.16
C ARG A 73 -3.39 0.54 -2.49
N THR A 74 -3.19 0.45 -1.17
CA THR A 74 -3.19 -0.84 -0.47
C THR A 74 -4.58 -1.29 -0.01
N ILE A 75 -5.41 -0.39 0.55
CA ILE A 75 -6.73 -0.73 1.12
C ILE A 75 -7.86 0.19 0.66
N GLY A 76 -7.61 1.18 -0.20
CA GLY A 76 -8.60 2.17 -0.64
C GLY A 76 -9.85 1.53 -1.26
N GLN A 77 -9.70 0.42 -2.00
CA GLN A 77 -10.86 -0.32 -2.52
C GLN A 77 -11.76 -0.90 -1.42
N VAL A 78 -11.19 -1.32 -0.29
CA VAL A 78 -11.93 -1.84 0.87
C VAL A 78 -12.60 -0.69 1.61
N VAL A 79 -11.89 0.42 1.82
CA VAL A 79 -12.44 1.66 2.41
C VAL A 79 -13.66 2.11 1.61
N ALA A 80 -13.50 2.31 0.31
CA ALA A 80 -14.57 2.77 -0.57
C ALA A 80 -15.73 1.76 -0.66
N TYR A 81 -15.46 0.46 -0.47
CA TYR A 81 -16.53 -0.54 -0.42
C TYR A 81 -17.34 -0.44 0.87
N ASP A 82 -16.68 -0.32 2.03
CA ASP A 82 -17.34 -0.14 3.33
C ASP A 82 -18.19 1.14 3.33
N GLU A 83 -17.66 2.26 2.85
CA GLU A 83 -18.39 3.54 2.75
C GLU A 83 -19.65 3.43 1.87
N ARG A 84 -19.55 2.76 0.72
CA ARG A 84 -20.68 2.62 -0.22
C ARG A 84 -21.73 1.62 0.24
N ARG A 85 -21.34 0.56 0.96
CA ARG A 85 -22.21 -0.58 1.28
C ARG A 85 -22.59 -0.66 2.76
N GLY A 86 -22.01 0.18 3.61
CA GLY A 86 -22.19 0.11 5.06
C GLY A 86 -21.68 -1.21 5.64
N THR A 87 -20.66 -1.81 5.02
CA THR A 87 -20.03 -3.04 5.54
C THR A 87 -18.94 -2.71 6.55
N GLU A 88 -18.37 -3.75 7.16
CA GLU A 88 -17.30 -3.61 8.16
C GLU A 88 -16.08 -4.48 7.79
N LEU A 89 -15.69 -4.46 6.51
CA LEU A 89 -14.56 -5.24 6.01
C LEU A 89 -13.24 -4.79 6.64
N LEU A 90 -13.01 -3.49 6.82
CA LEU A 90 -11.82 -2.96 7.49
C LEU A 90 -11.73 -3.46 8.94
N ARG A 91 -12.83 -3.38 9.69
CA ARG A 91 -12.92 -3.91 11.06
C ARG A 91 -12.67 -5.42 11.09
N THR A 92 -13.18 -6.15 10.10
CA THR A 92 -12.93 -7.58 9.98
C THR A 92 -11.47 -7.90 9.69
N LEU A 93 -10.79 -7.13 8.83
CA LEU A 93 -9.36 -7.31 8.60
C LEU A 93 -8.51 -7.03 9.84
N ASP A 94 -8.80 -5.92 10.54
CA ASP A 94 -8.13 -5.56 11.79
C ASP A 94 -8.23 -6.70 12.83
N ALA A 95 -9.44 -7.19 13.08
CA ALA A 95 -9.67 -8.28 14.01
C ALA A 95 -9.03 -9.59 13.52
N TYR A 96 -9.10 -9.88 12.22
CA TYR A 96 -8.51 -11.07 11.61
C TYR A 96 -7.00 -11.13 11.82
N PHE A 97 -6.29 -10.04 11.57
CA PHE A 97 -4.84 -9.97 11.82
C PHE A 97 -4.50 -10.01 13.31
N ALA A 98 -5.25 -9.31 14.17
CA ALA A 98 -5.07 -9.38 15.62
C ALA A 98 -5.27 -10.80 16.17
N CYS A 99 -6.18 -11.56 15.56
CA CYS A 99 -6.45 -12.96 15.85
C CYS A 99 -5.53 -13.94 15.09
N GLY A 100 -4.36 -13.48 14.63
CA GLY A 100 -3.34 -14.29 13.95
C GLY A 100 -3.90 -15.04 12.73
N MET A 101 -4.75 -14.35 11.95
CA MET A 101 -5.34 -14.85 10.71
C MET A 101 -6.23 -16.10 10.90
N SER A 102 -6.87 -16.23 12.06
CA SER A 102 -7.80 -17.32 12.36
C SER A 102 -9.26 -16.86 12.25
N PRO A 103 -10.05 -17.35 11.27
CA PRO A 103 -11.48 -17.01 11.18
C PRO A 103 -12.27 -17.43 12.42
N ALA A 104 -11.87 -18.55 13.04
CA ALA A 104 -12.49 -19.05 14.26
C ALA A 104 -12.32 -18.10 15.44
N ARG A 105 -11.12 -17.54 15.67
CA ARG A 105 -10.91 -16.54 16.72
C ARG A 105 -11.53 -15.18 16.37
N THR A 106 -11.47 -14.82 15.10
CA THR A 106 -12.05 -13.56 14.59
C THR A 106 -13.57 -13.50 14.78
N LYS A 107 -14.25 -14.64 14.64
CA LYS A 107 -15.70 -14.71 14.87
C LYS A 107 -16.06 -14.33 16.31
N ASP A 108 -15.25 -14.77 17.28
CA ASP A 108 -15.48 -14.59 18.70
C ASP A 108 -15.20 -13.13 19.07
N GLU A 109 -14.08 -12.59 18.57
CA GLU A 109 -13.72 -11.17 18.72
C GLU A 109 -14.80 -10.22 18.16
N LEU A 110 -15.29 -10.50 16.95
CA LEU A 110 -16.30 -9.68 16.28
C LEU A 110 -17.73 -9.97 16.74
N HIS A 111 -17.95 -11.01 17.53
CA HIS A 111 -19.27 -11.48 17.95
C HIS A 111 -20.21 -11.75 16.76
N VAL A 112 -19.68 -12.39 15.71
CA VAL A 112 -20.42 -12.77 14.49
C VAL A 112 -20.26 -14.25 14.20
N HIS A 113 -21.07 -14.78 13.29
CA HIS A 113 -20.92 -16.15 12.85
C HIS A 113 -19.65 -16.35 12.00
N VAL A 114 -19.00 -17.51 12.10
CA VAL A 114 -17.78 -17.83 11.33
C VAL A 114 -17.99 -17.70 9.82
N ASN A 115 -19.18 -18.07 9.32
CA ASN A 115 -19.53 -17.91 7.91
C ASN A 115 -19.56 -16.43 7.49
N THR A 116 -19.96 -15.52 8.38
CA THR A 116 -19.92 -14.08 8.10
C THR A 116 -18.48 -13.60 7.98
N VAL A 117 -17.58 -14.06 8.84
CA VAL A 117 -16.14 -13.78 8.70
C VAL A 117 -15.63 -14.30 7.36
N ALA A 118 -15.90 -15.56 7.02
CA ALA A 118 -15.47 -16.16 5.77
C ALA A 118 -15.98 -15.38 4.55
N GLN A 119 -17.25 -15.00 4.52
CA GLN A 119 -17.85 -14.20 3.44
C GLN A 119 -17.23 -12.81 3.32
N ARG A 120 -16.93 -12.15 4.45
CA ARG A 120 -16.25 -10.85 4.47
C ARG A 120 -14.81 -10.99 3.95
N LEU A 121 -14.07 -12.01 4.35
CA LEU A 121 -12.72 -12.27 3.85
C LEU A 121 -12.69 -12.64 2.35
N GLU A 122 -13.68 -13.40 1.87
CA GLU A 122 -13.85 -13.67 0.43
C GLU A 122 -14.17 -12.38 -0.35
N ARG A 123 -14.93 -11.46 0.25
CA ARG A 123 -15.14 -10.14 -0.32
C ARG A 123 -13.84 -9.33 -0.38
N VAL A 124 -13.02 -9.38 0.66
CA VAL A 124 -11.71 -8.73 0.67
C VAL A 124 -10.83 -9.31 -0.43
N ALA A 125 -10.78 -10.63 -0.60
CA ALA A 125 -10.01 -11.28 -1.67
C ALA A 125 -10.40 -10.75 -3.06
N ARG A 126 -11.70 -10.59 -3.32
CA ARG A 126 -12.20 -10.01 -4.57
C ARG A 126 -11.83 -8.53 -4.78
N LEU A 127 -11.57 -7.78 -3.71
CA LEU A 127 -11.18 -6.37 -3.79
C LEU A 127 -9.66 -6.20 -3.87
N LEU A 128 -8.89 -7.03 -3.15
CA LEU A 128 -7.43 -6.86 -3.01
C LEU A 128 -6.61 -7.82 -3.88
N GLY A 129 -7.26 -8.78 -4.55
CA GLY A 129 -6.61 -9.86 -5.28
C GLY A 129 -6.47 -11.12 -4.44
N ASP A 130 -6.38 -12.29 -5.09
CA ASP A 130 -6.33 -13.60 -4.42
C ASP A 130 -5.05 -13.79 -3.59
N ASP A 131 -3.98 -13.03 -3.89
CA ASP A 131 -2.68 -13.07 -3.22
C ASP A 131 -2.60 -12.15 -1.99
N TRP A 132 -3.71 -11.52 -1.58
CA TRP A 132 -3.73 -10.56 -0.47
C TRP A 132 -3.22 -11.14 0.86
N GLN A 133 -3.28 -12.46 1.04
CA GLN A 133 -2.77 -13.17 2.22
C GLN A 133 -1.30 -13.61 2.11
N SER A 134 -0.60 -13.27 1.01
CA SER A 134 0.83 -13.51 0.93
C SER A 134 1.57 -12.73 2.04
N PRO A 135 2.73 -13.21 2.54
CA PRO A 135 3.42 -12.54 3.64
C PRO A 135 3.74 -11.06 3.38
N ALA A 136 4.15 -10.73 2.15
CA ALA A 136 4.45 -9.36 1.73
C ALA A 136 3.20 -8.48 1.75
N ARG A 137 2.11 -8.92 1.09
CA ARG A 137 0.84 -8.17 1.03
C ARG A 137 0.21 -8.01 2.40
N THR A 138 0.27 -9.04 3.24
CA THR A 138 -0.28 -8.99 4.60
C THR A 138 0.43 -7.95 5.47
N LEU A 139 1.75 -7.80 5.34
CA LEU A 139 2.50 -6.74 6.04
C LEU A 139 2.04 -5.35 5.58
N GLU A 140 1.92 -5.15 4.26
CA GLU A 140 1.47 -3.90 3.68
C GLU A 140 0.07 -3.53 4.14
N ILE A 141 -0.87 -4.47 4.11
CA ILE A 141 -2.26 -4.26 4.53
C ILE A 141 -2.32 -3.91 6.03
N GLN A 142 -1.58 -4.62 6.88
CA GLN A 142 -1.51 -4.28 8.31
C GLN A 142 -0.94 -2.88 8.56
N LEU A 143 0.09 -2.48 7.79
CA LEU A 143 0.64 -1.13 7.89
C LEU A 143 -0.37 -0.08 7.43
N ALA A 144 -1.04 -0.32 6.29
CA ALA A 144 -2.06 0.57 5.75
C ALA A 144 -3.25 0.73 6.71
N LEU A 145 -3.72 -0.34 7.35
CA LEU A 145 -4.77 -0.29 8.38
C LEU A 145 -4.36 0.59 9.57
N ARG A 146 -3.12 0.44 10.06
CA ARG A 146 -2.59 1.28 11.15
C ARG A 146 -2.49 2.75 10.75
N LEU A 147 -1.95 3.03 9.57
CA LEU A 147 -1.81 4.40 9.06
C LEU A 147 -3.18 5.05 8.83
N HIS A 148 -4.14 4.32 8.28
CA HIS A 148 -5.50 4.79 8.08
C HIS A 148 -6.16 5.20 9.40
N ARG A 149 -6.01 4.39 10.46
CA ARG A 149 -6.53 4.70 11.80
C ARG A 149 -5.88 5.93 12.44
N LEU A 150 -4.58 6.15 12.20
CA LEU A 150 -3.87 7.33 12.70
C LEU A 150 -4.21 8.60 11.90
N SER A 151 -4.60 8.44 10.63
CA SER A 151 -4.94 9.55 9.74
C SER A 151 -6.41 9.94 9.80
N ALA A 152 -7.29 9.02 10.21
CA ALA A 152 -8.69 9.33 10.48
C ALA A 152 -8.78 10.35 11.63
N PRO A 153 -9.51 11.46 11.49
CA PRO A 153 -9.67 12.42 12.57
C PRO A 153 -10.21 11.66 13.79
N THR A 154 -9.44 11.69 14.89
CA THR A 154 -9.81 11.03 16.14
C THR A 154 -11.19 11.53 16.54
N GLN A 155 -12.19 10.65 16.43
CA GLN A 155 -13.54 10.93 16.88
C GLN A 155 -13.46 11.03 18.41
N ARG A 156 -13.39 12.28 18.91
CA ARG A 156 -13.63 12.63 20.30
C ARG A 156 -15.12 12.82 20.52
#